data_AF-A0A535N1I3-F1
#
_entry.id   AF-A0A535N1I3-F1
#
_cell.length_a   1.000
_cell.length_b   1.000
_cell.length_c   1.000
_cell.angle_alpha   90.00
_cell.angle_beta   90.00
_cell.angle_gamma   90.00
#
_symmetry.space_group_name_H-M   'P 1'
#
loop_
_entity.id
_entity.type
_entity.pdbx_description
1 polymer ?
#
loop_
_entity_poly.entity_id
_entity_poly.type
_entity_poly.pdbx_seq_one_letter_code
_entity_poly.pdbx_strand_id
1 'polypeptide(L)'
;MATKKVEVEEPRPTVREAMRSVLASAKLVAGAEGLDRHVEWVRLMETPEVQPRAGDLMFTSGFPIKDDPDAQIRLVARIAEGG
;
A
#
# COMPACT_ATOMS: atom_id res chain seq x y z
N MET A 1 -34.86 -23.16 -7.77
CA MET A 1 -33.58 -22.86 -8.45
C MET A 1 -32.66 -22.24 -7.41
N ALA A 2 -31.68 -22.99 -6.91
CA ALA A 2 -30.74 -22.49 -5.90
C ALA A 2 -29.70 -21.60 -6.58
N THR A 3 -29.56 -20.35 -6.14
CA THR A 3 -28.50 -19.44 -6.55
C THR A 3 -27.17 -19.97 -6.04
N LYS A 4 -26.39 -20.58 -6.92
CA LYS A 4 -24.99 -20.95 -6.62
C LYS A 4 -24.21 -19.65 -6.46
N LYS A 5 -23.85 -19.31 -5.23
CA LYS A 5 -22.97 -18.18 -4.92
C LYS A 5 -21.63 -18.49 -5.60
N VAL A 6 -21.33 -17.77 -6.68
CA VAL A 6 -20.00 -17.83 -7.29
C VAL A 6 -19.10 -17.06 -6.34
N GLU A 7 -18.29 -17.78 -5.57
CA GLU A 7 -17.15 -17.17 -4.90
C GLU A 7 -16.19 -16.76 -6.00
N VAL A 8 -16.26 -15.48 -6.38
CA VAL A 8 -15.22 -14.85 -7.18
C VAL A 8 -14.07 -14.66 -6.21
N GLU A 9 -13.03 -15.49 -6.33
CA GLU A 9 -11.77 -15.24 -5.65
C GLU A 9 -11.25 -13.90 -6.17
N GLU A 10 -11.35 -12.85 -5.35
CA GLU A 10 -10.89 -11.53 -5.74
C GLU A 10 -9.40 -11.62 -6.08
N PRO A 11 -8.98 -11.13 -7.26
CA PRO A 11 -7.58 -11.20 -7.64
C PRO A 11 -6.74 -10.45 -6.60
N ARG A 12 -5.72 -11.12 -6.06
CA ARG A 12 -4.69 -10.54 -5.19
C ARG A 12 -3.45 -10.27 -6.03
N PRO A 13 -3.41 -9.20 -6.83
CA PRO A 13 -2.25 -8.93 -7.67
C PRO A 13 -1.01 -8.70 -6.80
N THR A 14 0.14 -9.03 -7.35
CA THR A 14 1.41 -8.56 -6.83
C THR A 14 1.55 -7.04 -7.03
N VAL A 15 2.40 -6.40 -6.23
CA VAL A 15 2.74 -4.97 -6.43
C VAL A 15 3.26 -4.75 -7.87
N ARG A 16 4.01 -5.71 -8.42
CA ARG A 16 4.49 -5.70 -9.81
C ARG A 16 3.36 -5.62 -10.83
N GLU A 17 2.28 -6.36 -10.64
CA GLU A 17 1.12 -6.35 -11.55
C GLU A 17 0.33 -5.06 -11.42
N ALA A 18 0.17 -4.53 -10.20
CA ALA A 18 -0.44 -3.21 -9.98
C ALA A 18 0.37 -2.10 -10.68
N MET A 19 1.69 -2.15 -10.59
CA MET A 19 2.62 -1.22 -11.26
C MET A 19 2.56 -1.29 -12.79
N ARG A 20 2.17 -2.42 -13.37
CA ARG A 20 2.00 -2.59 -14.82
C ARG A 20 0.59 -2.25 -15.31
N SER A 21 -0.34 -1.96 -14.41
CA SER A 21 -1.75 -1.72 -14.71
C SER A 21 -2.20 -0.35 -14.21
N VAL A 22 -2.94 -0.30 -13.09
CA VAL A 22 -3.55 0.92 -12.55
C VAL A 22 -2.52 1.96 -12.09
N LEU A 23 -1.28 1.54 -11.83
CA LEU A 23 -0.16 2.42 -11.49
C LEU A 23 0.88 2.51 -12.61
N ALA A 24 0.52 2.22 -13.87
CA ALA A 24 1.46 2.23 -15.01
C ALA A 24 2.17 3.57 -15.24
N SER A 25 1.60 4.68 -14.79
CA SER A 25 2.20 6.02 -14.89
C SER A 25 3.11 6.36 -13.70
N ALA A 26 3.14 5.54 -12.66
CA ALA A 26 3.96 5.78 -11.48
C ALA A 26 5.38 5.20 -11.63
N LYS A 27 6.33 5.73 -10.85
CA LYS A 27 7.73 5.30 -10.83
C LYS A 27 8.08 4.70 -9.48
N LEU A 28 8.66 3.51 -9.49
CA LEU A 28 9.25 2.92 -8.29
C LEU A 28 10.54 3.68 -7.92
N VAL A 29 10.59 4.23 -6.71
CA VAL A 29 11.75 4.99 -6.20
C VAL A 29 12.53 4.26 -5.10
N ALA A 30 11.91 3.28 -4.44
CA ALA A 30 12.50 2.44 -3.40
C ALA A 30 11.72 1.13 -3.25
N GLY A 31 12.22 0.18 -2.44
CA GLY A 31 11.47 -1.02 -2.03
C GLY A 31 11.27 -2.08 -3.12
N ALA A 32 12.18 -2.17 -4.11
CA ALA A 32 12.07 -3.11 -5.23
C ALA A 32 11.97 -4.60 -4.82
N GLU A 33 12.54 -4.95 -3.67
CA GLU A 33 12.46 -6.30 -3.09
C GLU A 33 11.01 -6.70 -2.72
N GLY A 34 10.10 -5.73 -2.56
CA GLY A 34 8.70 -5.96 -2.24
C GLY A 34 7.79 -6.19 -3.45
N LEU A 35 8.30 -6.15 -4.69
CA LEU A 35 7.48 -6.18 -5.90
C LEU A 35 6.61 -7.44 -6.04
N ASP A 36 7.05 -8.57 -5.48
CA ASP A 36 6.36 -9.85 -5.57
C ASP A 36 5.44 -10.12 -4.36
N ARG A 37 5.28 -9.16 -3.43
CA ARG A 37 4.28 -9.21 -2.36
C ARG A 37 2.88 -9.01 -2.94
N HIS A 38 1.91 -9.75 -2.41
CA HIS A 38 0.51 -9.64 -2.82
C HIS A 38 -0.14 -8.43 -2.15
N VAL A 39 -0.94 -7.71 -2.91
CA VAL A 39 -1.84 -6.67 -2.41
C VAL A 39 -3.14 -7.35 -1.98
N GLU A 40 -3.40 -7.34 -0.68
CA GLU A 40 -4.64 -7.88 -0.10
C GLU A 40 -5.66 -6.77 0.18
N TRP A 41 -5.19 -5.58 0.52
CA TRP A 41 -6.02 -4.46 0.90
C TRP A 41 -5.46 -3.17 0.29
N VAL A 42 -6.33 -2.21 0.00
CA VAL A 42 -5.94 -0.86 -0.40
C VAL A 42 -6.39 0.10 0.68
N ARG A 43 -5.47 0.94 1.16
CA ARG A 43 -5.74 1.91 2.23
C ARG A 43 -5.24 3.29 1.85
N LEU A 44 -6.00 4.32 2.19
CA LEU A 44 -5.55 5.71 2.16
C LEU A 44 -5.21 6.16 3.58
N MET A 45 -3.99 6.65 3.78
CA MET A 45 -3.54 7.30 5.02
C MET A 45 -3.73 8.81 4.90
N GLU A 46 -4.75 9.33 5.58
CA GLU A 46 -5.05 10.77 5.69
C GLU A 46 -4.45 11.41 6.95
N THR A 47 -4.19 10.62 7.99
CA THR A 47 -3.59 11.06 9.27
C THR A 47 -2.49 10.09 9.72
N PRO A 48 -1.51 10.52 10.53
CA PRO A 48 -0.34 9.70 10.88
C PRO A 48 -0.64 8.60 11.92
N GLU A 49 -1.84 8.54 12.48
CA GLU A 49 -2.25 7.53 13.47
C GLU A 49 -2.70 6.21 12.83
N VAL A 50 -2.76 6.13 11.50
CA VAL A 50 -3.14 4.92 10.78
C VAL A 50 -2.07 3.84 10.97
N GLN A 51 -2.47 2.70 11.53
CA GLN A 51 -1.61 1.53 11.68
C GLN A 51 -1.67 0.65 10.43
N PRO A 52 -0.53 0.31 9.82
CA PRO A 52 -0.50 -0.59 8.67
C PRO A 52 -0.87 -2.02 9.08
N ARG A 53 -1.41 -2.77 8.11
CA ARG A 53 -1.66 -4.20 8.22
C ARG A 53 -0.85 -4.93 7.14
N ALA A 54 -0.41 -6.15 7.43
CA ALA A 54 0.17 -7.04 6.42
C ALA A 54 -0.75 -7.16 5.19
N GLY A 55 -0.17 -6.94 4.01
CA GLY A 55 -0.90 -6.97 2.73
C GLY A 55 -1.52 -5.64 2.29
N ASP A 56 -1.43 -4.56 3.08
CA ASP A 56 -1.89 -3.23 2.69
C ASP A 56 -0.99 -2.63 1.57
N LEU A 57 -1.60 -2.22 0.46
CA LEU A 57 -1.06 -1.20 -0.42
C LEU A 57 -1.55 0.17 0.06
N MET A 58 -0.65 0.92 0.68
CA MET A 58 -0.99 2.20 1.30
C MET A 58 -0.71 3.38 0.36
N PHE A 59 -1.73 4.21 0.18
CA PHE A 59 -1.63 5.52 -0.47
C PHE A 59 -1.60 6.61 0.59
N THR A 60 -0.88 7.70 0.33
CA THR A 60 -0.91 8.89 1.17
C THR A 60 -0.63 10.11 0.30
N SER A 61 -1.23 11.25 0.62
CA SER A 61 -0.88 12.54 0.02
C SER A 61 0.42 13.12 0.58
N GLY A 62 1.06 12.41 1.52
CA GLY A 62 2.19 12.90 2.30
C GLY A 62 1.66 13.85 3.36
N PHE A 63 1.63 13.41 4.62
CA PHE A 63 1.32 14.28 5.74
C PHE A 63 2.53 15.19 5.99
N PRO A 64 2.51 16.49 5.62
CA PRO A 64 3.70 17.32 5.74
C PRO A 64 3.90 17.70 7.21
N ILE A 65 5.05 17.33 7.76
CA ILE A 65 5.45 17.79 9.09
C ILE A 65 6.24 19.07 8.92
N LYS A 66 5.59 20.20 9.24
CA LYS A 66 6.16 21.53 9.06
C LYS A 66 7.47 21.67 9.84
N ASP A 67 8.50 22.13 9.16
CA ASP A 67 9.83 22.47 9.70
C ASP A 67 10.58 21.29 10.37
N ASP A 68 10.13 20.04 10.22
CA ASP A 68 10.81 18.85 10.73
C ASP A 68 10.85 17.73 9.66
N PRO A 69 11.79 17.78 8.70
CA PRO A 69 11.99 16.72 7.71
C PRO A 69 12.32 15.37 8.35
N ASP A 70 13.00 15.37 9.50
CA ASP A 70 13.39 14.14 10.19
C ASP A 70 12.16 13.43 10.78
N ALA A 71 11.11 14.16 11.17
CA ALA A 71 9.84 13.56 11.57
C ALA A 71 9.19 12.79 10.43
N GLN A 72 9.29 13.28 9.18
CA GLN A 72 8.80 12.55 8.02
C GLN A 72 9.54 11.22 7.86
N ILE A 73 10.86 11.23 8.01
CA ILE A 73 11.70 10.03 7.92
C ILE A 73 11.32 9.04 9.03
N ARG A 74 11.16 9.51 10.27
CA ARG A 74 10.73 8.68 11.41
C ARG A 74 9.34 8.07 11.19
N LEU A 75 8.41 8.82 10.61
CA LEU A 75 7.07 8.32 10.28
C LEU A 75 7.14 7.19 9.25
N VAL A 76 7.88 7.40 8.15
CA VAL A 76 8.05 6.39 7.10
C VAL A 76 8.72 5.12 7.65
N ALA A 77 9.75 5.26 8.49
CA ALA A 77 10.42 4.12 9.12
C ALA A 77 9.47 3.32 10.01
N ARG A 78 8.71 4.00 10.88
CA ARG A 78 7.71 3.34 11.75
C ARG A 78 6.66 2.59 10.95
N ILE A 79 6.16 3.18 9.86
CA ILE A 79 5.19 2.54 8.97
C ILE A 79 5.80 1.28 8.33
N ALA A 80 7.05 1.36 7.86
CA ALA A 80 7.74 0.24 7.24
C ALA A 80 8.01 -0.92 8.21
N GLU A 81 8.23 -0.64 9.49
CA GLU A 81 8.41 -1.68 10.53
C GLU A 81 7.10 -2.42 10.87
N GLY A 82 5.94 -1.79 10.63
CA GLY A 82 4.63 -2.33 11.02
C GLY A 82 3.99 -3.31 10.02
N GLY A 83 4.59 -3.52 8.83
CA GLY A 83 4.05 -4.40 7.76
C GLY A 83 5.10 -5.29 7.10
#